data_AF-A0A6V7NQH1-F1
#
_entry.id   AF-A0A6V7NQH1-F1
#
_cell.length_a   1.000
_cell.length_b   1.000
_cell.length_c   1.000
_cell.angle_alpha   90.00
_cell.angle_beta   90.00
_cell.angle_gamma   90.00
#
_symmetry.space_group_name_H-M   'P 1'
#
loop_
_entity.id
_entity.type
_entity.pdbx_description
1 polymer ?
#
loop_
_entity_poly.entity_id
_entity_poly.type
_entity_poly.pdbx_seq_one_letter_code
_entity_poly.pdbx_strand_id
1 'polypeptide(L)'
;MASYLSAALLMAFLLSPSSATDNESAETNKDIIIAEREMQRANYFTFVTLINMVQDKVRANTTFLMPSDRMLSKTLIPEKQVLEFLLRHSIPAPLFFEDLKRLPNGTLIPAYEPEYMIRVTNKGRKDFMSITFSL
;
A
#
# COMPACT_ATOMS: atom_id res chain seq x y z
N MET A 1 12.78 -13.09 -51.80
CA MET A 1 11.63 -13.47 -50.96
C MET A 1 12.00 -13.60 -49.47
N ALA A 2 12.76 -12.63 -48.91
CA ALA A 2 13.36 -12.79 -47.56
C ALA A 2 13.03 -11.65 -46.58
N SER A 3 12.42 -10.55 -47.04
CA SER A 3 12.14 -9.37 -46.20
C SER A 3 10.90 -9.54 -45.31
N TYR A 4 9.88 -10.25 -45.79
CA TYR A 4 8.65 -10.56 -45.03
C TYR A 4 8.88 -11.54 -43.88
N LEU A 5 9.93 -12.35 -43.94
CA LEU A 5 10.26 -13.35 -42.93
C LEU A 5 10.77 -12.68 -41.64
N SER A 6 11.50 -11.56 -41.76
CA SER A 6 11.90 -10.73 -40.61
C SER A 6 10.74 -9.92 -40.03
N ALA A 7 9.84 -9.39 -40.87
CA ALA A 7 8.69 -8.63 -40.40
C ALA A 7 7.67 -9.51 -39.64
N ALA A 8 7.49 -10.76 -40.07
CA ALA A 8 6.65 -11.73 -39.38
C ALA A 8 7.20 -12.13 -38.00
N LEU A 9 8.53 -12.22 -37.86
CA LEU A 9 9.19 -12.56 -36.60
C LEU A 9 9.01 -11.46 -35.54
N LEU A 10 9.06 -10.19 -35.94
CA LEU A 10 8.85 -9.05 -35.04
C LEU A 10 7.39 -8.92 -34.57
N MET A 11 6.42 -9.21 -35.45
CA MET A 11 5.00 -9.25 -35.08
C MET A 11 4.69 -10.39 -34.10
N ALA A 12 5.33 -11.55 -34.25
CA ALA A 12 5.13 -12.70 -33.36
C ALA A 12 5.65 -12.45 -31.93
N PHE A 13 6.67 -11.60 -31.76
CA PHE A 13 7.17 -11.24 -30.43
C PHE A 13 6.18 -10.38 -29.64
N LEU A 14 5.40 -9.53 -30.31
CA LEU A 14 4.39 -8.64 -29.71
C LEU A 14 3.11 -9.35 -29.24
N LEU A 15 2.93 -10.62 -29.59
CA LEU A 15 1.74 -11.42 -29.28
C LEU A 15 2.00 -12.47 -28.20
N SER A 16 3.12 -12.41 -27.48
CA SER A 16 3.37 -13.30 -26.35
C SER A 16 2.39 -12.96 -25.22
N PRO A 17 1.45 -13.84 -24.84
CA PRO A 17 0.68 -13.64 -23.62
C PRO A 17 1.63 -13.80 -22.44
N SER A 18 1.90 -12.70 -21.73
CA SER A 18 2.57 -12.72 -20.43
C SER A 18 1.64 -13.40 -19.42
N SER A 19 1.60 -14.73 -19.36
CA SER A 19 0.92 -15.45 -18.30
C SER A 19 1.78 -15.40 -17.04
N ALA A 20 1.68 -14.29 -16.31
CA ALA A 20 2.34 -14.07 -15.03
C ALA A 20 1.36 -13.44 -14.04
N THR A 21 0.23 -14.07 -13.76
CA THR A 21 -0.71 -13.60 -12.73
C THR A 21 -1.55 -14.77 -12.22
N ASP A 22 -0.99 -15.59 -11.33
CA ASP A 22 -1.77 -16.48 -10.45
C ASP A 22 -1.03 -16.68 -9.12
N ASN A 23 0.30 -16.77 -9.16
CA ASN A 23 1.12 -16.89 -7.95
C ASN A 23 1.17 -15.60 -7.12
N GLU A 24 1.12 -14.43 -7.76
CA GLU A 24 1.28 -13.13 -7.10
C GLU A 24 0.12 -12.80 -6.14
N SER A 25 -1.12 -13.15 -6.53
CA SER A 25 -2.31 -12.97 -5.70
C SER A 25 -2.31 -13.89 -4.47
N ALA A 26 -1.83 -15.12 -4.63
CA ALA A 26 -1.74 -16.10 -3.55
C ALA A 26 -0.63 -15.75 -2.55
N GLU A 27 0.50 -15.22 -3.02
CA GLU A 27 1.58 -14.70 -2.16
C GLU A 27 1.14 -13.43 -1.42
N THR A 28 0.51 -12.48 -2.13
CA THR A 28 -0.05 -11.26 -1.53
C THR A 28 -1.03 -11.56 -0.40
N ASN A 29 -1.91 -12.56 -0.60
CA ASN A 29 -2.89 -12.95 0.42
C ASN A 29 -2.20 -13.50 1.68
N LYS A 30 -1.14 -14.30 1.53
CA LYS A 30 -0.35 -14.80 2.66
C LYS A 30 0.31 -13.66 3.44
N ASP A 31 0.90 -12.70 2.73
CA ASP A 31 1.56 -11.55 3.34
C ASP A 31 0.58 -10.67 4.10
N ILE A 32 -0.63 -10.45 3.55
CA ILE A 32 -1.70 -9.72 4.24
C ILE A 32 -2.13 -10.44 5.52
N ILE A 33 -2.31 -11.77 5.49
CA ILE A 33 -2.67 -12.55 6.68
C ILE A 33 -1.60 -12.44 7.78
N ILE A 34 -0.32 -12.49 7.40
CA ILE A 34 0.78 -12.31 8.35
C ILE A 34 0.75 -10.89 8.93
N ALA A 35 0.59 -9.89 8.08
CA ALA A 35 0.50 -8.50 8.49
C ALA A 35 -0.67 -8.28 9.45
N GLU A 36 -1.88 -8.75 9.13
CA GLU A 36 -3.06 -8.66 9.99
C GLU A 36 -2.82 -9.25 11.39
N ARG A 37 -2.09 -10.38 11.49
CA ARG A 37 -1.75 -10.98 12.78
C ARG A 37 -0.83 -10.07 13.61
N GLU A 38 0.18 -9.47 12.98
CA GLU A 38 1.08 -8.53 13.66
C GLU A 38 0.34 -7.24 14.06
N MET A 39 -0.58 -6.76 13.22
CA MET A 39 -1.45 -5.62 13.53
C MET A 39 -2.32 -5.89 14.77
N GLN A 40 -2.93 -7.07 14.84
CA GLN A 40 -3.73 -7.50 15.98
C GLN A 40 -2.89 -7.59 17.26
N ARG A 41 -1.67 -8.14 17.18
CA ARG A 41 -0.72 -8.18 18.31
C ARG A 41 -0.36 -6.78 18.81
N ALA A 42 -0.34 -5.79 17.92
CA ALA A 42 -0.09 -4.39 18.24
C ALA A 42 -1.37 -3.59 18.60
N ASN A 43 -2.52 -4.24 18.73
CA ASN A 43 -3.82 -3.65 19.08
C ASN A 43 -4.43 -2.69 18.03
N TYR A 44 -4.18 -2.94 16.74
CA TYR A 44 -4.82 -2.22 15.61
C TYR A 44 -6.02 -2.98 15.05
N PHE A 45 -6.98 -3.38 15.90
CA PHE A 45 -8.09 -4.25 15.52
C PHE A 45 -9.03 -3.59 14.52
N THR A 46 -9.32 -2.30 14.72
CA THR A 46 -10.26 -1.58 13.85
C THR A 46 -9.71 -1.46 12.44
N PHE A 47 -8.39 -1.21 12.30
CA PHE A 47 -7.75 -1.13 10.98
C PHE A 47 -7.77 -2.48 10.25
N VAL A 48 -7.55 -3.59 10.98
CA VAL A 48 -7.67 -4.96 10.43
C VAL A 48 -9.09 -5.25 9.95
N THR A 49 -10.12 -4.79 10.66
CA THR A 49 -11.50 -4.91 10.19
C THR A 49 -11.71 -4.17 8.87
N LEU A 50 -11.17 -2.96 8.72
CA LEU A 50 -11.27 -2.20 7.47
C LEU A 50 -10.58 -2.91 6.30
N ILE A 51 -9.39 -3.48 6.52
CA ILE A 51 -8.69 -4.29 5.50
C ILE A 51 -9.57 -5.47 5.06
N ASN A 52 -10.15 -6.19 6.02
CA ASN A 52 -10.98 -7.36 5.74
C ASN A 52 -12.25 -7.03 4.93
N MET A 53 -12.77 -5.80 5.00
CA MET A 53 -13.91 -5.36 4.19
C MET A 53 -13.59 -5.20 2.69
N VAL A 54 -12.31 -5.03 2.34
CA VAL A 54 -11.86 -4.77 0.96
C VAL A 54 -10.64 -5.61 0.58
N GLN A 55 -10.47 -6.77 1.21
CA GLN A 55 -9.27 -7.60 1.11
C GLN A 55 -8.93 -7.99 -0.34
N ASP A 56 -9.95 -8.21 -1.16
CA ASP A 56 -9.86 -8.51 -2.60
C ASP A 56 -9.27 -7.35 -3.44
N LYS A 57 -9.31 -6.13 -2.91
CA LYS A 57 -8.86 -4.90 -3.59
C LYS A 57 -7.53 -4.38 -3.05
N VAL A 58 -7.00 -5.00 -2.00
CA VAL A 58 -5.69 -4.65 -1.44
C VAL A 58 -4.60 -5.09 -2.42
N ARG A 59 -3.66 -4.18 -2.70
CA ARG A 59 -2.58 -4.41 -3.65
C ARG A 59 -1.30 -4.86 -2.95
N ALA A 60 -0.49 -5.65 -3.65
CA ALA A 60 0.82 -6.10 -3.19
C ALA A 60 1.79 -4.92 -2.97
N ASN A 61 2.88 -5.17 -2.22
CA ASN A 61 3.96 -4.21 -2.00
C ASN A 61 3.51 -2.86 -1.39
N THR A 62 2.50 -2.93 -0.53
CA THR A 62 1.89 -1.76 0.12
C THR A 62 2.36 -1.64 1.56
N THR A 63 2.81 -0.46 1.97
CA THR A 63 3.07 -0.16 3.39
C THR A 63 1.87 0.56 3.99
N PHE A 64 1.23 -0.04 4.99
CA PHE A 64 0.09 0.55 5.69
C PHE A 64 0.52 1.45 6.85
N LEU A 65 -0.09 2.63 6.93
CA LEU A 65 0.11 3.61 7.99
C LEU A 65 -1.12 3.65 8.89
N MET A 66 -1.05 2.90 9.98
CA MET A 66 -2.22 2.53 10.77
C MET A 66 -2.54 3.56 11.85
N PRO A 67 -3.70 4.23 11.79
CA PRO A 67 -4.21 5.00 12.91
C PRO A 67 -4.56 4.06 14.07
N SER A 68 -4.30 4.48 15.32
CA SER A 68 -4.77 3.73 16.48
C SER A 68 -6.30 3.62 16.52
N ASP A 69 -6.82 2.55 17.12
CA ASP A 69 -8.26 2.32 17.32
C ASP A 69 -8.96 3.49 18.02
N ARG A 70 -8.26 4.22 18.89
CA ARG A 70 -8.79 5.44 19.54
C ARG A 70 -9.02 6.59 18.56
N MET A 71 -8.21 6.72 17.51
CA MET A 71 -8.41 7.73 16.46
C MET A 71 -9.52 7.29 15.52
N LEU A 72 -9.54 5.99 15.15
CA LEU A 72 -10.56 5.43 14.28
C LEU A 72 -11.96 5.51 14.90
N SER A 73 -12.10 5.31 16.21
CA SER A 73 -13.40 5.41 16.90
C SER A 73 -14.03 6.82 16.89
N LYS A 74 -13.25 7.84 16.55
CA LYS A 74 -13.71 9.24 16.40
C LYS A 74 -13.89 9.64 14.94
N THR A 75 -13.55 8.76 14.01
CA THR A 75 -13.58 9.04 12.58
C THR A 75 -14.80 8.37 11.96
N LEU A 76 -15.60 9.12 11.22
CA LEU A 76 -16.71 8.56 10.44
C LEU A 76 -16.14 8.10 9.09
N ILE A 77 -16.13 6.78 8.87
CA ILE A 77 -15.69 6.17 7.62
C ILE A 77 -16.91 5.52 6.95
N PRO A 78 -17.50 6.15 5.92
CA PRO A 78 -18.58 5.54 5.16
C PRO A 78 -18.10 4.22 4.52
N GLU A 79 -18.93 3.19 4.51
CA GLU A 79 -18.61 1.88 3.93
C GLU A 79 -18.07 1.99 2.49
N LYS A 80 -18.67 2.88 1.69
CA LYS A 80 -18.28 3.13 0.30
C LYS A 80 -16.90 3.78 0.14
N GLN A 81 -16.35 4.35 1.21
CA GLN A 81 -15.06 5.06 1.23
C GLN A 81 -13.97 4.28 1.97
N VAL A 82 -14.24 3.04 2.42
CA VAL A 82 -13.25 2.24 3.15
C VAL A 82 -11.99 2.01 2.32
N LEU A 83 -12.13 1.72 1.03
CA LEU A 83 -10.98 1.54 0.14
C LEU A 83 -10.16 2.84 0.04
N GLU A 84 -10.80 3.95 -0.32
CA GLU A 84 -10.16 5.27 -0.42
C GLU A 84 -9.48 5.69 0.89
N PHE A 85 -10.11 5.41 2.03
CA PHE A 85 -9.52 5.59 3.35
C PHE A 85 -8.21 4.79 3.50
N LEU A 86 -8.22 3.49 3.19
CA LEU A 86 -7.01 2.67 3.25
C LEU A 86 -5.93 3.13 2.24
N LEU A 87 -6.32 3.58 1.06
CA LEU A 87 -5.40 4.09 0.03
C LEU A 87 -4.70 5.39 0.47
N ARG A 88 -5.42 6.28 1.17
CA ARG A 88 -4.83 7.49 1.79
C ARG A 88 -3.87 7.17 2.93
N HIS A 89 -4.11 6.05 3.61
CA HIS A 89 -3.30 5.54 4.71
C HIS A 89 -2.30 4.46 4.25
N SER A 90 -1.90 4.45 2.99
CA SER A 90 -0.90 3.51 2.48
C SER A 90 0.09 4.16 1.54
N ILE A 91 1.28 3.58 1.44
CA ILE A 91 2.37 3.98 0.54
C ILE A 91 2.56 2.86 -0.49
N PRO A 92 2.62 3.17 -1.81
CA PRO A 92 2.81 2.19 -2.88
C PRO A 92 4.26 1.71 -2.98
N ALA A 93 4.90 1.43 -1.85
CA ALA A 93 6.25 0.90 -1.76
C ALA A 93 6.44 0.16 -0.43
N PRO A 94 7.26 -0.91 -0.39
CA PRO A 94 7.71 -1.50 0.87
C PRO A 94 8.68 -0.53 1.55
N LEU A 95 8.31 -0.04 2.72
CA LEU A 95 9.06 0.99 3.42
C LEU A 95 9.24 0.62 4.88
N PHE A 96 10.49 0.50 5.30
CA PHE A 96 10.81 0.19 6.69
C PHE A 96 10.83 1.47 7.54
N PHE A 97 10.64 1.29 8.84
CA PHE A 97 10.66 2.40 9.79
C PHE A 97 12.04 3.08 9.82
N GLU A 98 13.11 2.32 9.64
CA GLU A 98 14.49 2.80 9.56
C GLU A 98 14.72 3.74 8.39
N ASP A 99 14.07 3.46 7.25
CA ASP A 99 14.14 4.30 6.06
C ASP A 99 13.38 5.62 6.30
N LEU A 100 12.19 5.53 6.89
CA LEU A 100 11.39 6.69 7.29
C LEU A 100 12.13 7.61 8.27
N LYS A 101 12.92 7.04 9.20
CA LYS A 101 13.72 7.82 10.16
C LYS A 101 14.86 8.60 9.52
N ARG A 102 15.38 8.14 8.39
CA ARG A 102 16.48 8.81 7.64
C ARG A 102 15.96 9.97 6.79
N LEU A 103 14.67 10.00 6.50
CA LEU A 103 14.08 11.08 5.71
C LEU A 103 14.12 12.39 6.50
N PRO A 104 14.47 13.52 5.84
CA PRO A 104 14.42 14.81 6.48
C PRO A 104 12.99 15.19 6.84
N ASN A 105 12.84 15.94 7.94
CA ASN A 105 11.55 16.46 8.35
C ASN A 105 10.92 17.32 7.26
N GLY A 106 9.64 17.08 6.99
CA GLY A 106 8.89 17.77 5.94
C GLY A 106 8.91 17.05 4.59
N THR A 107 9.62 15.93 4.45
CA THR A 107 9.56 15.07 3.25
C THR A 107 8.11 14.70 2.93
N LEU A 108 7.75 14.79 1.65
CA LEU A 108 6.44 14.40 1.14
C LEU A 108 6.57 13.08 0.40
N ILE A 109 5.81 12.07 0.82
CA ILE A 109 5.74 10.76 0.19
C ILE A 109 4.36 10.62 -0.46
N PRO A 110 4.25 10.12 -1.70
CA PRO A 110 2.95 9.84 -2.28
C PRO A 110 2.24 8.74 -1.49
N ALA A 111 0.97 8.96 -1.16
CA ALA A 111 0.09 7.88 -0.74
C ALA A 111 -0.29 7.00 -1.95
N TYR A 112 -0.98 5.91 -1.67
CA TYR A 112 -1.53 5.05 -2.73
C TYR A 112 -2.69 5.76 -3.45
N GLU A 113 -3.48 6.56 -2.71
CA GLU A 113 -4.50 7.43 -3.29
C GLU A 113 -3.85 8.55 -4.14
N PRO A 114 -4.25 8.73 -5.41
CA PRO A 114 -3.74 9.81 -6.24
C PRO A 114 -3.90 11.19 -5.58
N GLU A 115 -2.94 12.08 -5.84
CA GLU A 115 -2.92 13.46 -5.33
C GLU A 115 -2.79 13.61 -3.81
N TYR A 116 -2.76 12.50 -3.06
CA TYR A 116 -2.61 12.52 -1.61
C TYR A 116 -1.14 12.37 -1.20
N MET A 117 -0.65 13.31 -0.38
CA MET A 117 0.74 13.32 0.07
C MET A 117 0.84 13.16 1.59
N ILE A 118 1.75 12.30 2.01
CA ILE A 118 2.09 11.96 3.39
C ILE A 118 3.30 12.80 3.79
N ARG A 119 3.14 13.70 4.77
CA ARG A 119 4.25 14.47 5.31
C ARG A 119 4.93 13.72 6.45
N VAL A 120 6.21 13.39 6.26
CA VAL A 120 7.05 12.76 7.28
C VAL A 120 7.56 13.80 8.27
N THR A 121 7.29 13.59 9.56
CA THR A 121 7.89 14.36 10.64
C THR A 121 8.45 13.44 11.73
N ASN A 122 9.75 13.56 11.97
CA ASN A 122 10.50 12.89 13.02
C ASN A 122 10.72 13.88 14.18
N LYS A 123 9.93 13.71 15.25
CA LYS A 123 10.12 14.43 16.51
C LYS A 123 10.99 13.54 17.40
N GLY A 124 12.31 13.75 17.35
CA GLY A 124 13.36 12.88 17.91
C GLY A 124 13.40 12.69 19.43
N ARG A 125 12.28 12.59 20.15
CA ARG A 125 12.27 12.40 21.62
C ARG A 125 11.52 11.18 22.15
N LYS A 126 10.89 10.39 21.28
CA LYS A 126 10.33 9.04 21.51
C LYS A 126 9.79 8.58 20.15
N ASP A 127 9.68 7.28 19.93
CA ASP A 127 9.40 6.59 18.65
C ASP A 127 8.03 6.90 17.97
N PHE A 128 7.56 8.14 18.05
CA PHE A 128 6.34 8.64 17.44
C PHE A 128 6.70 9.40 16.17
N MET A 129 6.65 8.71 15.03
CA MET A 129 6.50 9.39 13.75
C MET A 129 5.07 9.91 13.66
N SER A 130 4.92 11.24 13.67
CA SER A 130 3.62 11.86 13.40
C SER A 130 3.53 12.09 11.90
N ILE A 131 2.77 11.24 11.23
CA ILE A 131 2.41 11.44 9.84
C ILE A 131 1.21 12.37 9.83
N THR A 132 1.40 13.57 9.29
CA THR A 132 0.32 14.55 9.11
C THR A 132 -0.14 14.50 7.67
N PHE A 133 -1.42 14.26 7.45
CA PHE A 133 -2.05 14.32 6.13
C PHE A 133 -2.33 15.79 5.81
N SER A 134 -1.80 16.28 4.69
CA SER A 134 -2.19 17.58 4.15
C SER A 134 -3.36 17.32 3.22
N LEU A 135 -4.56 17.77 3.61
CA LEU A 135 -5.70 17.94 2.71
C LEU A 135 -5.45 19.11 1.75
#